data_AF-E9EGP7-F1
#
_entry.id   AF-E9EGP7-F1
#
_cell.length_a   1.000
_cell.length_b   1.000
_cell.length_c   1.000
_cell.angle_alpha   90.00
_cell.angle_beta   90.00
_cell.angle_gamma   90.00
#
_symmetry.space_group_name_H-M   'P 1'
#
loop_
_entity.id
_entity.type
_entity.pdbx_description
1 polymer ?
#
loop_
_entity_poly.entity_id
_entity_poly.type
_entity_poly.pdbx_seq_one_letter_code
_entity_poly.pdbx_strand_id
1 'polypeptide(L)'
;MDQDDIPFASAEGLRFCKTAVLDDSRIRSVLKSFFKWSGLGLYRSIGARPGAYAFMQSDPDAEVEGLLVRLATKGSKATFWRGSHRCQWPSTIGENNLWFVPRAALAKLRLFGVEPVTCIFEHGGLIIIDPRVPTEIMEGETTTFGFGTKEVLEGSWKPMKIPKTDDIEEVISIMESSDFGINKEYIEPQRKR
;
A
#
# COMPACT_ATOMS: atom_id res chain seq x y z
N MET A 1 19.36 -4.41 -4.90
CA MET A 1 19.30 -5.55 -5.82
C MET A 1 17.88 -6.07 -5.72
N ASP A 2 17.01 -5.51 -6.56
CA ASP A 2 15.61 -5.93 -6.69
C ASP A 2 15.61 -7.24 -7.48
N GLN A 3 16.01 -8.32 -6.81
CA GLN A 3 15.90 -9.67 -7.35
C GLN A 3 14.47 -10.12 -7.15
N ASP A 4 13.74 -10.11 -8.27
CA ASP A 4 12.53 -10.90 -8.50
C ASP A 4 11.40 -10.69 -7.49
N ASP A 5 10.70 -9.55 -7.60
CA ASP A 5 9.30 -9.43 -7.18
C ASP A 5 8.48 -10.47 -7.99
N ILE A 6 8.37 -11.68 -7.47
CA ILE A 6 7.49 -12.74 -7.98
C ILE A 6 6.05 -12.19 -8.06
N PRO A 7 5.31 -12.49 -9.15
CA PRO A 7 4.30 -11.60 -9.69
C PRO A 7 2.99 -11.66 -8.91
N PHE A 8 2.70 -10.62 -8.13
CA PHE A 8 1.31 -10.33 -7.74
C PHE A 8 0.46 -9.89 -8.94
N ALA A 9 1.11 -9.59 -10.07
CA ALA A 9 0.51 -9.53 -11.40
C ALA A 9 0.26 -10.95 -11.98
N SER A 10 -0.28 -11.86 -11.17
CA SER A 10 -0.77 -13.18 -11.57
C SER A 10 -2.26 -13.26 -11.31
N ALA A 11 -2.93 -14.19 -11.97
CA ALA A 11 -4.37 -14.41 -11.75
C ALA A 11 -4.64 -14.85 -10.30
N GLU A 12 -3.78 -15.68 -9.71
CA GLU A 12 -3.86 -16.09 -8.31
C GLU A 12 -3.66 -14.93 -7.34
N GLY A 13 -2.68 -14.06 -7.59
CA GLY A 13 -2.48 -12.85 -6.79
C GLY A 13 -3.71 -11.94 -6.81
N LEU A 14 -4.27 -11.70 -7.99
CA LEU A 14 -5.49 -10.91 -8.14
C LEU A 14 -6.71 -11.56 -7.49
N ARG A 15 -6.87 -12.89 -7.61
CA ARG A 15 -7.90 -13.64 -6.89
C ARG A 15 -7.74 -13.51 -5.38
N PHE A 16 -6.52 -13.60 -4.86
CA PHE A 16 -6.24 -13.37 -3.44
C PHE A 16 -6.62 -11.94 -3.02
N CYS A 17 -6.22 -10.92 -3.79
CA CYS A 17 -6.62 -9.53 -3.54
C CYS A 17 -8.14 -9.41 -3.46
N LYS A 18 -8.86 -9.99 -4.42
CA LYS A 18 -10.31 -9.98 -4.42
C LYS A 18 -10.88 -10.59 -3.14
N THR A 19 -10.50 -11.83 -2.81
CA THR A 19 -11.11 -12.56 -1.70
C THR A 19 -10.70 -12.06 -0.32
N ALA A 20 -9.43 -11.68 -0.15
CA ALA A 20 -8.88 -11.31 1.16
C ALA A 20 -8.99 -9.81 1.46
N VAL A 21 -9.24 -8.97 0.44
CA VAL A 21 -9.24 -7.51 0.58
C VAL A 21 -10.55 -6.90 0.09
N LEU A 22 -10.93 -7.10 -1.18
CA LEU A 22 -12.09 -6.43 -1.75
C LEU A 22 -13.43 -6.98 -1.21
N ASP A 23 -13.49 -8.29 -1.00
CA ASP A 23 -14.67 -8.98 -0.48
C ASP A 23 -14.76 -8.93 1.05
N ASP A 24 -13.68 -8.54 1.75
CA ASP A 24 -13.71 -8.38 3.21
C ASP A 24 -14.53 -7.16 3.61
N SER A 25 -15.64 -7.40 4.30
CA SER A 25 -16.58 -6.36 4.71
C SER A 25 -15.96 -5.24 5.55
N ARG A 26 -14.94 -5.53 6.37
CA ARG A 26 -14.29 -4.54 7.23
C ARG A 26 -13.47 -3.57 6.39
N ILE A 27 -12.74 -4.09 5.41
CA ILE A 27 -11.93 -3.29 4.49
C ILE A 27 -12.84 -2.50 3.56
N ARG A 28 -13.81 -3.17 2.94
CA ARG A 28 -14.75 -2.55 2.02
C ARG A 28 -15.55 -1.43 2.67
N SER A 29 -15.99 -1.60 3.92
CA SER A 29 -16.71 -0.56 4.66
C SER A 29 -15.86 0.68 4.88
N VAL A 30 -14.57 0.52 5.17
CA VAL A 30 -13.64 1.65 5.35
C VAL A 30 -13.38 2.32 3.99
N LEU A 31 -13.06 1.57 2.94
CA LEU A 31 -12.82 2.18 1.62
C LEU A 31 -14.04 2.99 1.15
N LYS A 32 -15.26 2.48 1.35
CA LYS A 32 -16.51 3.17 0.99
C LYS A 32 -16.83 4.38 1.86
N SER A 33 -16.31 4.47 3.08
CA SER A 33 -16.51 5.67 3.91
C SER A 33 -15.62 6.83 3.47
N PHE A 34 -14.47 6.54 2.85
CA PHE A 34 -13.56 7.55 2.32
C PHE A 34 -13.85 7.91 0.86
N PHE A 35 -14.22 6.92 0.05
CA PHE A 35 -14.26 7.08 -1.41
C PHE A 35 -15.59 6.60 -2.00
N LYS A 36 -16.20 7.43 -2.84
CA LYS A 36 -17.34 7.00 -3.70
C LYS A 36 -16.88 6.03 -4.79
N TRP A 37 -15.65 6.20 -5.25
CA TRP A 37 -14.97 5.34 -6.21
C TRP A 37 -13.50 5.26 -5.79
N SER A 38 -12.91 4.06 -5.85
CA SER A 38 -11.48 3.88 -5.62
C SER A 38 -10.91 2.85 -6.59
N GLY A 39 -9.61 2.85 -6.82
CA GLY A 39 -8.98 1.80 -7.61
C GLY A 39 -7.71 1.28 -6.97
N LEU A 40 -7.42 0.00 -7.22
CA LEU A 40 -6.15 -0.62 -6.84
C LEU A 40 -5.05 -0.12 -7.78
N GLY A 41 -4.04 0.56 -7.24
CA GLY A 41 -2.88 1.01 -8.02
C GLY A 41 -1.53 0.56 -7.50
N LEU A 42 -1.52 -0.23 -6.44
CA LEU A 42 -0.31 -0.83 -5.90
C LEU A 42 -0.65 -2.20 -5.32
N TYR A 43 0.18 -3.18 -5.64
CA TYR A 43 0.18 -4.48 -4.98
C TYR A 43 1.62 -5.00 -4.88
N ARG A 44 2.19 -5.02 -3.67
CA ARG A 44 3.52 -5.60 -3.42
C ARG A 44 3.70 -6.09 -1.98
N SER A 45 4.66 -6.98 -1.77
CA SER A 45 5.13 -7.33 -0.43
C SER A 45 6.22 -6.36 0.04
N ILE A 46 6.24 -6.10 1.34
CA ILE A 46 7.28 -5.29 1.99
C ILE A 46 7.76 -6.04 3.22
N GLY A 47 9.03 -6.44 3.19
CA GLY A 47 9.68 -7.10 4.32
C GLY A 47 10.26 -6.11 5.34
N ALA A 48 10.85 -6.67 6.39
CA ALA A 48 11.58 -5.92 7.39
C ALA A 48 12.73 -5.11 6.77
N ARG A 49 12.81 -3.83 7.11
CA ARG A 49 13.88 -2.93 6.68
C ARG A 49 14.09 -1.84 7.74
N PRO A 50 15.36 -1.55 8.11
CA PRO A 50 15.65 -0.43 8.99
C PRO A 50 15.17 0.90 8.41
N GLY A 51 14.51 1.71 9.23
CA GLY A 51 14.05 3.03 8.85
C GLY A 51 12.54 3.13 8.63
N ALA A 52 12.03 4.36 8.74
CA ALA A 52 10.62 4.65 8.54
C ALA A 52 10.39 5.13 7.11
N TYR A 53 9.42 4.52 6.43
CA TYR A 53 9.08 4.82 5.05
C TYR A 53 7.60 5.12 4.89
N ALA A 54 7.27 6.12 4.07
CA ALA A 54 5.92 6.44 3.65
C ALA A 54 5.76 6.23 2.14
N PHE A 55 4.52 5.93 1.71
CA PHE A 55 4.19 5.77 0.30
C PHE A 55 3.94 7.10 -0.40
N MET A 56 3.54 8.11 0.35
CA MET A 56 3.39 9.48 -0.12
C MET A 56 4.16 10.44 0.76
N GLN A 57 4.56 11.57 0.17
CA GLN A 57 5.21 12.65 0.90
C GLN A 57 4.23 13.26 1.91
N SER A 58 4.75 13.88 2.97
CA SER A 58 3.89 14.64 3.89
C SER A 58 3.28 15.84 3.18
N ASP A 59 1.97 15.93 3.26
CA ASP A 59 1.19 17.10 2.89
C ASP A 59 0.00 17.16 3.86
N PRO A 60 0.08 17.98 4.92
CA PRO A 60 -0.96 18.03 5.96
C PRO A 60 -2.23 18.73 5.49
N ASP A 61 -2.16 19.52 4.42
CA ASP A 61 -3.28 20.28 3.88
C ASP A 61 -4.05 19.50 2.80
N ALA A 62 -3.43 18.45 2.25
CA ALA A 62 -4.09 17.55 1.31
C ALA A 62 -5.17 16.68 1.99
N GLU A 63 -6.30 16.56 1.31
CA GLU A 63 -7.35 15.60 1.64
C GLU A 63 -6.82 14.15 1.56
N VAL A 64 -7.57 13.22 2.15
CA VAL A 64 -7.23 11.80 2.00
C VAL A 64 -7.61 11.34 0.59
N GLU A 65 -6.61 11.14 -0.26
CA GLU A 65 -6.81 10.69 -1.66
C GLU A 65 -6.43 9.22 -1.89
N GLY A 66 -5.94 8.55 -0.85
CA GLY A 66 -5.62 7.13 -0.90
C GLY A 66 -5.52 6.47 0.47
N LEU A 67 -5.64 5.15 0.48
CA LEU A 67 -5.48 4.29 1.65
C LEU A 67 -4.60 3.10 1.30
N LEU A 68 -3.76 2.70 2.24
CA LEU A 68 -3.06 1.43 2.18
C LEU A 68 -3.78 0.42 3.04
N VAL A 69 -4.05 -0.74 2.47
CA VAL A 69 -4.43 -1.93 3.22
C VAL A 69 -3.23 -2.86 3.24
N ARG A 70 -2.85 -3.35 4.41
CA ARG A 70 -1.75 -4.30 4.56
C ARG A 70 -2.18 -5.52 5.34
N LEU A 71 -1.79 -6.69 4.83
CA LEU A 71 -1.92 -7.96 5.51
C LEU A 71 -0.55 -8.34 6.07
N ALA A 72 -0.40 -8.27 7.39
CA ALA A 72 0.84 -8.63 8.08
C ALA A 72 0.90 -10.14 8.32
N THR A 73 2.08 -10.71 8.08
CA THR A 73 2.35 -12.12 8.37
C THR A 73 2.44 -12.37 9.87
N LYS A 74 2.30 -13.64 10.25
CA LYS A 74 2.40 -14.07 11.64
C LYS A 74 3.76 -13.69 12.24
N GLY A 75 3.75 -13.04 13.40
CA GLY A 75 4.96 -12.61 14.09
C GLY A 75 5.54 -11.30 13.58
N SER A 76 4.90 -10.64 12.60
CA SER A 76 5.36 -9.32 12.14
C SER A 76 5.37 -8.30 13.27
N LYS A 77 6.35 -7.40 13.23
CA LYS A 77 6.48 -6.27 14.14
C LYS A 77 6.65 -5.00 13.33
N ALA A 78 5.79 -4.01 13.54
CA ALA A 78 5.86 -2.75 12.84
C ALA A 78 5.63 -1.56 13.77
N THR A 79 6.33 -0.46 13.50
CA THR A 79 6.16 0.81 14.20
C THR A 79 5.52 1.83 13.26
N PHE A 80 4.50 2.52 13.75
CA PHE A 80 3.76 3.55 13.03
C PHE A 80 3.83 4.86 13.81
N TRP A 81 4.05 5.99 13.12
CA TRP A 81 4.04 7.30 13.77
C TRP A 81 2.62 7.88 13.75
N ARG A 82 1.84 7.58 14.79
CA ARG A 82 0.40 7.90 14.81
C ARG A 82 0.17 9.40 14.74
N GLY A 83 -0.77 9.79 13.89
CA GLY A 83 -1.11 11.21 13.69
C GLY A 83 -0.11 11.95 12.81
N SER A 84 0.98 11.30 12.37
CA SER A 84 1.97 11.97 11.54
C SER A 84 1.32 12.57 10.30
N HIS A 85 0.44 11.89 9.54
CA HIS A 85 -0.24 12.42 8.34
C HIS A 85 -0.75 13.89 8.39
N ARG A 86 -0.92 14.48 9.58
CA ARG A 86 -1.33 15.87 9.84
C ARG A 86 -0.18 16.87 10.07
N CYS A 87 1.07 16.46 9.93
CA CYS A 87 2.24 17.32 10.08
C CYS A 87 3.01 17.43 8.75
N GLN A 88 3.99 18.31 8.72
CA GLN A 88 5.03 18.28 7.69
C GLN A 88 6.28 17.63 8.27
N TRP A 89 6.95 16.72 7.53
CA TRP A 89 8.28 16.22 7.90
C TRP A 89 9.21 16.18 6.69
N PRO A 90 10.52 16.41 6.91
CA PRO A 90 11.51 16.22 5.86
C PRO A 90 11.60 14.73 5.49
N SER A 91 11.61 14.47 4.19
CA SER A 91 11.77 13.13 3.64
C SER A 91 12.62 13.16 2.38
N THR A 92 13.28 12.05 2.07
CA THR A 92 14.00 11.83 0.81
C THR A 92 13.52 10.55 0.15
N ILE A 93 13.70 10.40 -1.16
CA ILE A 93 13.43 9.12 -1.82
C ILE A 93 14.48 8.11 -1.36
N GLY A 94 14.03 7.01 -0.76
CA GLY A 94 14.84 5.87 -0.35
C GLY A 94 15.04 4.87 -1.48
N GLU A 95 15.93 3.90 -1.28
CA GLU A 95 16.28 2.88 -2.27
C GLU A 95 15.09 2.01 -2.73
N ASN A 96 14.04 1.90 -1.92
CA ASN A 96 12.81 1.16 -2.23
C ASN A 96 11.75 2.03 -2.96
N ASN A 97 12.17 3.19 -3.48
CA ASN A 97 11.32 4.22 -4.09
C ASN A 97 10.20 4.72 -3.15
N LEU A 98 10.40 4.62 -1.83
CA LEU A 98 9.52 5.20 -0.82
C LEU A 98 10.13 6.45 -0.20
N TRP A 99 9.28 7.26 0.43
CA TRP A 99 9.71 8.43 1.17
C TRP A 99 10.32 8.01 2.51
N PHE A 100 11.63 7.97 2.57
CA PHE A 100 12.39 7.74 3.79
C PHE A 100 12.31 8.96 4.71
N VAL A 101 12.00 8.72 5.98
CA VAL A 101 11.94 9.76 7.01
C VAL A 101 13.04 9.49 8.05
N PRO A 102 14.03 10.38 8.21
CA PRO A 102 15.07 10.22 9.21
C PRO A 102 14.49 10.12 10.62
N ARG A 103 14.98 9.19 11.45
CA ARG A 103 14.53 9.03 12.84
C ARG A 103 14.65 10.32 13.66
N ALA A 104 15.68 11.14 13.41
CA ALA A 104 15.83 12.45 14.04
C ALA A 104 14.69 13.42 13.70
N ALA A 105 14.13 13.35 12.48
CA ALA A 105 12.97 14.13 12.09
C ALA A 105 11.71 13.64 12.80
N LEU A 106 11.51 12.31 12.85
CA LEU A 106 10.40 11.70 13.57
C LEU A 106 10.42 12.01 15.07
N ALA A 107 11.60 12.06 15.69
CA ALA A 107 11.75 12.42 17.10
C ALA A 107 11.27 13.86 17.38
N LYS A 108 11.45 14.79 16.43
CA LYS A 108 10.95 16.17 16.54
C LYS A 108 9.43 16.25 16.45
N LEU A 109 8.78 15.28 15.80
CA LEU A 109 7.31 15.25 15.70
C LEU A 109 6.61 14.98 17.04
N ARG A 110 7.32 14.48 18.05
CA ARG A 110 6.80 14.35 19.42
C ARG A 110 6.33 15.69 20.01
N LEU A 111 6.97 16.79 19.63
CA LEU A 111 6.56 18.14 20.02
C LEU A 111 5.16 18.51 19.50
N PHE A 112 4.69 17.81 18.48
CA PHE A 112 3.36 17.95 17.87
C PHE A 112 2.41 16.81 18.29
N GLY A 113 2.77 16.03 19.30
CA GLY A 113 1.95 14.91 19.81
C GLY A 113 1.97 13.65 18.94
N VAL A 114 2.90 13.56 17.99
CA VAL A 114 3.10 12.35 17.17
C VAL A 114 4.02 11.38 17.91
N GLU A 115 3.48 10.23 18.28
CA GLU A 115 4.24 9.18 18.97
C GLU A 115 4.34 7.90 18.13
N PRO A 116 5.49 7.19 18.19
CA PRO A 116 5.61 5.87 17.60
C PRO A 116 4.76 4.86 18.38
N VAL A 117 3.98 4.08 17.66
CA VAL A 117 3.21 2.95 18.18
C VAL A 117 3.75 1.68 17.54
N THR A 118 4.33 0.80 18.34
CA THR A 118 4.80 -0.51 17.89
C THR A 118 3.72 -1.55 18.12
N CYS A 119 3.34 -2.25 17.06
CA CYS A 119 2.39 -3.36 17.10
C CYS A 119 3.12 -4.68 16.81
N ILE A 120 2.75 -5.73 17.54
CA ILE A 120 3.18 -7.11 17.30
C ILE A 120 1.96 -7.90 16.81
N PHE A 121 2.10 -8.53 15.64
CA PHE A 121 1.03 -9.26 14.97
C PHE A 121 1.21 -10.77 15.18
N GLU A 122 0.99 -11.24 16.41
CA GLU A 122 1.27 -12.63 16.84
C GLU A 122 0.60 -13.72 15.97
N HIS A 123 -0.53 -13.39 15.35
CA HIS A 123 -1.34 -14.29 14.50
C HIS A 123 -1.54 -13.74 13.08
N GLY A 124 -0.71 -12.78 12.67
CA GLY A 124 -0.95 -11.96 11.49
C GLY A 124 -1.84 -10.76 11.83
N GLY A 125 -2.08 -9.89 10.85
CA GLY A 125 -2.82 -8.66 11.11
C GLY A 125 -3.35 -7.97 9.86
N LEU A 126 -4.40 -7.17 10.07
CA LEU A 126 -4.93 -6.24 9.10
C LEU A 126 -4.58 -4.82 9.53
N ILE A 127 -3.97 -4.06 8.63
CA ILE A 127 -3.63 -2.65 8.83
C ILE A 127 -4.31 -1.85 7.72
N ILE A 128 -5.05 -0.80 8.08
CA ILE A 128 -5.57 0.20 7.14
C ILE A 128 -5.00 1.54 7.56
N ILE A 129 -4.27 2.21 6.67
CA ILE A 129 -3.47 3.37 7.03
C ILE A 129 -3.37 4.38 5.89
N ASP A 130 -3.26 5.66 6.23
CA ASP A 130 -2.96 6.73 5.29
C ASP A 130 -1.54 6.53 4.69
N PRO A 131 -1.36 6.62 3.36
CA PRO A 131 -0.07 6.42 2.69
C PRO A 131 1.05 7.36 3.15
N ARG A 132 0.72 8.49 3.76
CA ARG A 132 1.65 9.48 4.29
C ARG A 132 2.21 9.08 5.65
N VAL A 133 1.61 8.14 6.38
CA VAL A 133 2.11 7.73 7.70
C VAL A 133 3.40 6.90 7.55
N PRO A 134 4.54 7.36 8.10
CA PRO A 134 5.76 6.58 8.09
C PRO A 134 5.56 5.27 8.85
N THR A 135 6.00 4.17 8.26
CA THR A 135 6.01 2.85 8.86
C THR A 135 7.42 2.27 8.83
N GLU A 136 7.84 1.65 9.93
CA GLU A 136 9.04 0.82 9.99
C GLU A 136 8.61 -0.62 10.27
N ILE A 137 8.86 -1.54 9.33
CA ILE A 137 8.66 -2.97 9.55
C ILE A 137 9.97 -3.51 10.13
N MET A 138 9.92 -3.91 11.39
CA MET A 138 11.09 -4.38 12.13
C MET A 138 11.31 -5.88 11.95
N GLU A 139 10.24 -6.66 11.88
CA GLU A 139 10.26 -8.12 11.75
C GLU A 139 9.10 -8.60 10.86
N GLY A 140 9.31 -9.69 10.13
CA GLY A 140 8.33 -10.26 9.20
C GLY A 140 8.11 -9.43 7.94
N GLU A 141 6.95 -9.60 7.32
CA GLU A 141 6.57 -8.91 6.08
C GLU A 141 5.07 -8.57 6.02
N THR A 142 4.72 -7.64 5.14
CA THR A 142 3.35 -7.26 4.85
C THR A 142 3.06 -7.31 3.36
N THR A 143 1.93 -7.89 2.97
CA THR A 143 1.36 -7.72 1.64
C THR A 143 0.57 -6.40 1.61
N THR A 144 1.00 -5.45 0.81
CA THR A 144 0.45 -4.08 0.77
C THR A 144 -0.33 -3.84 -0.53
N PHE A 145 -1.57 -3.36 -0.35
CA PHE A 145 -2.51 -2.95 -1.39
C PHE A 145 -2.74 -1.45 -1.27
N GLY A 146 -2.50 -0.70 -2.33
CA GLY A 146 -2.77 0.74 -2.38
C GLY A 146 -4.05 1.03 -3.14
N PHE A 147 -4.96 1.73 -2.50
CA PHE A 147 -6.22 2.21 -3.08
C PHE A 147 -6.16 3.73 -3.20
N GLY A 148 -6.42 4.25 -4.39
CA GLY A 148 -6.43 5.68 -4.66
C GLY A 148 -7.72 6.14 -5.34
N THR A 149 -8.01 7.43 -5.26
CA THR A 149 -9.01 8.07 -6.13
C THR A 149 -8.54 8.11 -7.57
N LYS A 150 -9.41 8.50 -8.51
CA LYS A 150 -9.02 8.59 -9.94
C LYS A 150 -7.86 9.55 -10.15
N GLU A 151 -7.88 10.69 -9.45
CA GLU A 151 -6.89 11.75 -9.54
C GLU A 151 -5.50 11.24 -9.15
N VAL A 152 -5.42 10.43 -8.09
CA VAL A 152 -4.15 9.81 -7.67
C VAL A 152 -3.69 8.77 -8.67
N LEU A 153 -4.59 7.92 -9.18
CA LEU A 153 -4.24 6.86 -10.12
C LEU A 153 -3.80 7.39 -11.49
N GLU A 154 -4.37 8.51 -11.94
CA GLU A 154 -4.05 9.13 -13.24
C GLU A 154 -2.86 10.08 -13.14
N GLY A 155 -2.71 10.81 -12.02
CA GLY A 155 -1.70 11.86 -11.87
C GLY A 155 -0.43 11.45 -11.13
N SER A 156 -0.53 10.57 -10.13
CA SER A 156 0.55 10.32 -9.17
C SER A 156 1.10 8.90 -9.22
N TRP A 157 0.26 7.90 -9.43
CA TRP A 157 0.65 6.49 -9.35
C TRP A 157 0.83 5.88 -10.73
N LYS A 158 2.00 5.30 -10.97
CA LYS A 158 2.26 4.57 -12.21
C LYS A 158 1.36 3.33 -12.27
N PRO A 159 0.75 3.02 -13.43
CA PRO A 159 -0.03 1.81 -13.60
C PRO A 159 0.77 0.55 -13.25
N MET A 160 0.11 -0.44 -12.66
CA MET A 160 0.71 -1.73 -12.42
C MET A 160 0.92 -2.45 -13.76
N LYS A 161 2.12 -2.95 -14.01
CA LYS A 161 2.41 -3.74 -15.21
C LYS A 161 1.88 -5.16 -15.01
N ILE A 162 0.90 -5.55 -15.81
CA ILE A 162 0.22 -6.84 -15.67
C ILE A 162 0.36 -7.65 -16.97
N PRO A 163 0.80 -8.92 -16.93
CA PRO A 163 0.80 -9.78 -18.10
C PRO A 163 -0.59 -9.90 -18.73
N LYS A 164 -0.68 -9.74 -20.05
CA LYS A 164 -1.93 -9.92 -20.78
C LYS A 164 -2.19 -11.39 -21.04
N THR A 165 -2.95 -12.04 -20.16
CA THR A 165 -3.43 -13.42 -20.33
C THR A 165 -4.93 -13.48 -20.07
N ASP A 166 -5.63 -14.40 -20.74
CA ASP A 166 -7.09 -14.53 -20.63
C ASP A 166 -7.56 -14.69 -19.18
N ASP A 167 -6.85 -15.48 -18.37
CA ASP A 167 -7.19 -15.71 -16.95
C ASP A 167 -7.03 -14.44 -16.09
N ILE A 168 -6.02 -13.61 -16.38
CA ILE A 168 -5.85 -12.32 -15.71
C ILE A 168 -6.97 -11.36 -16.12
N GLU A 169 -7.27 -11.28 -17.42
CA GLU A 169 -8.33 -10.42 -17.93
C GLU A 169 -9.70 -10.81 -17.34
N GLU A 170 -9.97 -12.11 -17.22
CA GLU A 170 -11.17 -12.64 -16.58
C GLU A 170 -11.26 -12.19 -15.11
N VAL A 171 -10.22 -12.42 -14.30
CA VAL A 171 -10.21 -12.04 -12.88
C VAL A 171 -10.41 -10.54 -12.70
N ILE A 172 -9.73 -9.73 -13.51
CA ILE A 172 -9.85 -8.28 -13.49
C ILE A 172 -11.28 -7.84 -13.81
N SER A 173 -11.92 -8.44 -14.83
CA SER A 173 -13.29 -8.11 -15.20
C SER A 173 -14.30 -8.38 -14.07
N ILE A 174 -14.02 -9.38 -13.22
CA ILE A 174 -14.86 -9.72 -12.06
C ILE A 174 -14.59 -8.78 -10.88
N MET A 175 -13.37 -8.23 -10.77
CA MET A 175 -13.01 -7.26 -9.73
C MET A 175 -13.56 -5.86 -10.03
N GLU A 176 -13.52 -5.44 -11.29
CA GLU A 176 -13.97 -4.11 -11.71
C GLU A 176 -15.49 -3.97 -11.61
N SER A 177 -15.93 -2.79 -11.16
CA SER A 177 -17.35 -2.49 -10.97
C SER A 177 -17.60 -0.98 -11.05
N SER A 178 -18.85 -0.54 -10.86
CA SER A 178 -19.20 0.88 -10.93
C SER A 178 -18.49 1.74 -9.89
N ASP A 179 -18.08 1.16 -8.75
CA ASP A 179 -17.41 1.86 -7.64
C ASP A 179 -15.94 1.45 -7.45
N PHE A 180 -15.39 0.58 -8.33
CA PHE A 180 -14.02 0.09 -8.21
C PHE A 180 -13.32 -0.17 -9.55
N GLY A 181 -12.04 0.18 -9.65
CA GLY A 181 -11.20 -0.12 -10.81
C GLY A 181 -9.78 -0.62 -10.48
N ILE A 182 -9.02 -0.97 -11.52
CA ILE A 182 -7.61 -1.37 -11.38
C ILE A 182 -6.75 -0.47 -12.27
N ASN A 183 -5.76 0.22 -11.69
CA ASN A 183 -4.78 1.01 -12.43
C ASN A 183 -3.71 0.08 -13.00
N LYS A 184 -3.87 -0.27 -14.28
CA LYS A 184 -3.09 -1.30 -14.96
C LYS A 184 -2.60 -0.87 -16.34
N GLU A 185 -1.44 -1.38 -16.71
CA GLU A 185 -0.89 -1.38 -18.06
C GLU A 185 -0.60 -2.83 -18.43
N TYR A 186 -1.22 -3.32 -19.52
CA TYR A 186 -0.96 -4.68 -19.98
C TYR A 186 0.41 -4.78 -20.65
N ILE A 187 1.16 -5.81 -20.29
CA ILE A 187 2.44 -6.16 -20.91
C ILE A 187 2.33 -7.52 -21.59
N GLU A 188 3.01 -7.66 -22.73
CA GLU A 188 3.08 -8.94 -23.43
C GLU A 188 3.72 -10.03 -22.56
N PRO A 189 3.16 -11.25 -22.48
CA PRO A 189 3.76 -12.33 -21.72
C PRO A 189 5.16 -12.62 -22.25
N GLN A 190 6.16 -12.63 -21.37
CA GLN A 190 7.48 -13.11 -21.78
C GLN A 190 7.36 -14.59 -22.16
N ARG A 191 7.51 -14.90 -23.45
CA ARG A 191 7.65 -16.28 -23.92
C ARG A 191 8.90 -16.86 -23.25
N LYS A 192 8.70 -17.76 -22.28
CA LYS A 192 9.79 -18.62 -21.77
C LYS A 192 10.40 -19.33 -22.98
N ARG A 193 11.68 -19.06 -23.24
CA ARG A 193 12.49 -19.83 -24.20
C ARG A 193 12.88 -21.15 -23.59
#